data_AF-K1TBB6-F1
#
_entry.id   AF-K1TBB6-F1
#
_cell.length_a   1.000
_cell.length_b   1.000
_cell.length_c   1.000
_cell.angle_alpha   90.00
_cell.angle_beta   90.00
_cell.angle_gamma   90.00
#
_symmetry.space_group_name_H-M   'P 1'
#
loop_
_entity.id
_entity.type
_entity.pdbx_description
1 polymer ?
#
loop_
_entity_poly.entity_id
_entity_poly.type
_entity_poly.pdbx_seq_one_letter_code
_entity_poly.pdbx_strand_id
1 'polypeptide(L)'
;MSKMSPYLSAKIRIVSFFAIILVVYAHTFYWESEVYSWLSVLQWMVGVGVAKGVAIPMFFAISGYLFFYGTEQNGKNAIYRKIYKRVHTLLVPYVLWNIWFALIYLLLHNIPNVSNFINSDIIGTMI
;
A
#
# COMPACT_ATOMS: atom_id res chain seq x y z
N MET A 1 8.49 18.32 25.29
CA MET A 1 7.78 18.65 24.03
C MET A 1 6.29 18.62 24.31
N SER A 2 5.53 19.65 23.92
CA SER A 2 4.09 19.68 24.15
C SER A 2 3.39 18.64 23.27
N LYS A 3 2.45 17.91 23.85
CA LYS A 3 1.63 16.92 23.14
C LYS A 3 0.81 17.64 22.07
N MET A 4 0.71 17.08 20.87
CA MET A 4 -0.13 17.62 19.80
C MET A 4 -1.55 17.86 20.31
N SER A 5 -2.12 19.02 20.00
CA SER A 5 -3.49 19.33 20.41
C SER A 5 -4.47 18.34 19.77
N PRO A 6 -5.55 17.94 20.47
CA PRO A 6 -6.55 17.03 19.92
C PRO A 6 -7.16 17.55 18.61
N TYR A 7 -7.33 18.87 18.50
CA TYR A 7 -7.86 19.52 17.31
C TYR A 7 -6.94 19.34 16.08
N LEU A 8 -5.63 19.53 16.23
CA LEU A 8 -4.69 19.32 15.13
C LEU A 8 -4.59 17.83 14.75
N SER A 9 -4.57 16.95 15.74
CA SER A 9 -4.58 15.50 15.50
C SER A 9 -5.82 15.06 14.72
N ALA A 10 -6.99 15.64 15.00
CA ALA A 10 -8.22 15.34 14.28
C ALA A 10 -8.15 15.80 12.81
N LYS A 11 -7.62 17.00 12.54
CA LYS A 11 -7.42 17.49 11.16
C LYS A 11 -6.53 16.57 10.35
N ILE A 12 -5.36 16.19 10.90
CA ILE A 12 -4.42 15.29 10.23
C ILE A 12 -5.10 13.94 9.94
N ARG A 13 -5.89 13.42 10.89
CA ARG A 13 -6.60 12.14 10.73
C ARG A 13 -7.65 12.21 9.62
N ILE A 14 -8.44 13.29 9.55
CA ILE A 14 -9.47 13.46 8.51
C ILE A 14 -8.84 13.56 7.13
N VAL A 15 -7.79 14.38 6.98
CA VAL A 15 -7.07 14.51 5.71
C VAL A 15 -6.45 13.18 5.29
N SER A 16 -5.80 12.47 6.23
CA SER A 16 -5.20 11.16 5.96
C SER A 16 -6.25 10.13 5.55
N PHE A 17 -7.43 10.14 6.16
CA PHE A 17 -8.52 9.22 5.83
C PHE A 17 -8.95 9.34 4.37
N PHE A 18 -9.23 10.56 3.89
CA PHE A 18 -9.57 10.79 2.48
C PHE A 18 -8.40 10.46 1.55
N ALA A 19 -7.17 10.79 1.94
CA ALA A 19 -6.00 10.47 1.15
C ALA A 19 -5.81 8.95 0.98
N ILE A 20 -6.04 8.15 2.03
CA ILE A 20 -5.98 6.68 1.97
C ILE A 20 -7.03 6.13 0.99
N ILE A 21 -8.26 6.64 1.01
CA ILE A 21 -9.30 6.21 0.06
C ILE A 21 -8.84 6.45 -1.39
N LEU A 22 -8.26 7.61 -1.66
CA LEU A 22 -7.75 7.94 -2.99
C LEU A 22 -6.51 7.10 -3.37
N VAL A 23 -5.64 6.77 -2.41
CA VAL A 23 -4.51 5.86 -2.64
C VAL A 23 -5.01 4.47 -3.03
N VAL A 24 -6.03 3.95 -2.33
CA VAL A 24 -6.65 2.65 -2.68
C VAL A 24 -7.28 2.72 -4.07
N TYR A 25 -8.01 3.79 -4.38
CA TYR A 25 -8.57 4.00 -5.72
C TYR A 25 -7.49 4.05 -6.82
N ALA A 26 -6.32 4.66 -6.55
CA ALA A 26 -5.23 4.67 -7.52
C ALA A 26 -4.65 3.28 -7.82
N HIS A 27 -4.83 2.30 -6.92
CA HIS A 27 -4.45 0.90 -7.13
C HIS A 27 -5.52 0.08 -7.85
N THR A 28 -6.74 0.59 -7.98
CA THR A 28 -7.79 -0.03 -8.81
C THR A 28 -7.75 0.46 -10.25
N PHE A 29 -6.65 1.05 -10.71
CA PHE A 29 -6.52 1.54 -12.08
C PHE A 29 -6.38 0.34 -13.03
N TYR A 30 -7.34 0.15 -13.92
CA TYR A 30 -7.39 -0.97 -14.86
C TYR A 30 -7.47 -0.49 -16.31
N TRP A 31 -6.97 -1.31 -17.24
CA TRP A 31 -6.82 -0.94 -18.65
C TRP A 31 -8.16 -0.98 -19.41
N GLU A 32 -9.10 -1.80 -18.97
CA GLU A 32 -10.44 -1.96 -19.54
C GLU A 32 -11.31 -0.69 -19.40
N SER A 33 -10.88 0.27 -18.59
CA SER A 33 -11.52 1.59 -18.49
C SER A 33 -11.48 2.38 -19.79
N GLU A 34 -10.53 2.06 -20.68
CA GLU A 34 -10.37 2.69 -21.99
C GLU A 34 -11.48 2.30 -22.98
N VAL A 35 -12.26 1.26 -22.67
CA VAL A 35 -13.41 0.83 -23.49
C VAL A 35 -14.54 1.86 -23.48
N TYR A 36 -14.69 2.63 -22.40
CA TYR A 36 -15.71 3.66 -22.27
C TYR A 36 -15.09 5.03 -22.05
N SER A 37 -15.29 5.95 -23.01
CA SER A 37 -14.67 7.28 -23.02
C SER A 37 -14.94 8.12 -21.76
N TRP A 38 -16.13 8.01 -21.17
CA TRP A 38 -16.45 8.74 -19.94
C TRP A 38 -15.77 8.13 -18.70
N LEU A 39 -15.60 6.80 -18.66
CA LEU A 39 -14.88 6.11 -17.58
C LEU A 39 -13.39 6.42 -17.63
N SER A 40 -12.80 6.44 -18.83
CA SER A 40 -11.38 6.77 -18.98
C SER A 40 -11.07 8.21 -18.55
N VAL A 41 -11.94 9.17 -18.88
CA VAL A 41 -11.81 10.57 -18.42
C VAL A 41 -11.91 10.65 -16.89
N LEU A 42 -12.92 10.02 -16.28
CA LEU A 42 -13.06 10.01 -14.81
C LEU A 42 -11.86 9.35 -14.13
N GLN A 43 -11.42 8.20 -14.63
CA GLN A 43 -10.27 7.48 -14.13
C GLN A 43 -8.99 8.31 -14.22
N TRP A 44 -8.78 9.04 -15.33
CA TRP A 44 -7.60 9.88 -15.48
C TRP A 44 -7.66 11.12 -14.57
N MET A 45 -8.80 11.80 -14.49
CA MET A 45 -8.96 12.97 -13.62
C MET A 45 -8.80 12.63 -12.13
N VAL A 46 -9.50 11.59 -11.67
CA VAL A 46 -9.50 11.21 -10.25
C VAL A 46 -8.24 10.42 -9.90
N GLY A 47 -7.87 9.44 -10.71
CA GLY A 47 -6.76 8.52 -10.44
C GLY A 47 -5.38 9.14 -10.69
N VAL A 48 -5.19 9.78 -11.85
CA VAL A 48 -3.91 10.41 -12.18
C VAL A 48 -3.84 11.83 -11.59
N GLY A 49 -4.85 12.66 -11.85
CA GLY A 49 -4.85 14.06 -11.40
C GLY A 49 -4.86 14.19 -9.87
N VAL A 50 -5.93 13.72 -9.23
CA VAL A 50 -6.13 13.94 -7.79
C VAL A 50 -5.36 12.93 -6.93
N ALA A 51 -5.50 11.65 -7.20
CA ALA A 51 -4.92 10.63 -6.33
C ALA A 51 -3.39 10.58 -6.45
N LYS A 52 -2.86 10.34 -7.66
CA LYS A 52 -1.40 10.30 -7.89
C LYS A 52 -0.73 11.67 -7.73
N GLY A 53 -1.37 12.74 -8.23
CA GLY A 53 -0.80 14.09 -8.17
C GLY A 53 -0.79 14.73 -6.77
N VAL A 54 -1.79 14.44 -5.93
CA VAL A 54 -1.97 15.15 -4.65
C VAL A 54 -2.07 14.20 -3.46
N ALA A 55 -3.02 13.26 -3.49
CA ALA A 55 -3.33 12.46 -2.31
C ALA A 55 -2.16 11.56 -1.87
N ILE A 56 -1.48 10.91 -2.82
CA ILE A 56 -0.36 10.03 -2.54
C ILE A 56 0.83 10.80 -1.93
N PRO A 57 1.37 11.87 -2.57
CA PRO A 57 2.45 12.67 -1.98
C PRO A 57 2.08 13.24 -0.61
N MET A 58 0.85 13.75 -0.46
CA MET A 58 0.37 14.32 0.79
C MET A 58 0.31 13.27 1.91
N PHE A 59 -0.23 12.08 1.62
CA PHE A 59 -0.30 10.98 2.56
C PHE A 59 1.09 10.55 3.03
N PHE A 60 2.05 10.42 2.10
CA PHE A 60 3.43 10.09 2.44
C PHE A 60 4.11 11.19 3.26
N ALA A 61 3.89 12.47 2.92
CA ALA A 61 4.43 13.59 3.69
C ALA A 61 3.90 13.62 5.14
N ILE A 62 2.59 13.42 5.32
CA ILE A 62 1.96 13.33 6.65
C ILE A 62 2.54 12.14 7.43
N SER A 63 2.63 10.97 6.81
CA SER A 63 3.18 9.75 7.43
C SER A 63 4.64 9.96 7.87
N GLY A 64 5.45 10.63 7.04
CA GLY A 64 6.82 11.00 7.35
C GLY A 64 6.91 11.98 8.53
N TYR A 65 6.12 13.05 8.51
CA TYR A 65 6.03 14.00 9.62
C TYR A 65 5.68 13.30 10.94
N LEU A 66 4.64 12.47 10.96
CA LEU A 66 4.21 11.73 12.16
C LEU A 66 5.24 10.68 12.60
N PHE A 67 6.04 10.14 11.68
CA PHE A 67 7.11 9.21 12.02
C PHE A 67 8.21 9.88 12.85
N PHE A 68 8.64 11.09 12.47
CA PHE A 68 9.66 11.84 13.20
C PHE A 68 9.10 12.68 14.36
N TYR A 69 7.78 12.87 14.43
CA TYR A 69 7.17 13.56 15.55
C TYR A 69 7.52 12.85 16.89
N GLY A 70 8.13 13.62 17.80
CA GLY A 70 8.50 13.18 19.14
C GLY A 70 9.76 12.30 19.24
N THR A 71 10.60 12.22 18.20
CA THR A 71 11.82 11.39 18.24
C THR A 71 13.05 12.08 18.83
N GLU A 72 13.00 13.40 19.07
CA GLU A 72 14.16 14.20 19.52
C GLU A 72 14.72 13.75 20.88
N GLN A 73 13.87 13.36 21.83
CA GLN A 73 14.29 13.03 23.20
C GLN A 73 15.10 11.73 23.33
N ASN A 74 15.05 10.85 22.32
CA ASN A 74 15.65 9.52 22.34
C ASN A 74 16.54 9.24 21.13
N GLY A 75 16.78 10.26 20.28
CA GLY A 75 17.66 10.22 19.12
C GLY A 75 17.45 8.99 18.21
N LYS A 76 18.57 8.42 17.74
CA LYS A 76 18.61 7.27 16.84
C LYS A 76 17.87 6.03 17.39
N ASN A 77 17.86 5.85 18.71
CA ASN A 77 17.21 4.70 19.35
C ASN A 77 15.68 4.72 19.21
N ALA A 78 15.06 5.91 19.21
CA ALA A 78 13.61 6.03 18.96
C ALA A 78 13.26 5.66 17.52
N ILE A 79 14.07 6.10 16.55
CA ILE A 79 13.88 5.79 15.12
C ILE A 79 14.02 4.28 14.90
N TYR A 80 15.08 3.65 15.42
CA TYR A 80 15.30 2.21 15.31
C TYR A 80 14.12 1.41 15.85
N ARG A 81 13.63 1.76 17.04
CA ARG A 81 12.46 1.10 17.65
C ARG A 81 11.18 1.27 16.84
N LYS A 82 10.95 2.44 16.22
CA LYS A 82 9.80 2.67 15.34
C LYS A 82 9.90 1.83 14.06
N ILE A 83 11.08 1.73 13.45
CA ILE A 83 11.33 0.90 12.26
C ILE A 83 11.14 -0.59 12.60
N TYR A 84 11.76 -1.06 13.69
CA TYR A 84 11.65 -2.45 14.13
C TYR A 84 10.19 -2.89 14.31
N LYS A 85 9.38 -2.06 14.97
CA LYS A 85 7.93 -2.31 15.10
C LYS A 85 7.24 -2.40 13.75
N ARG A 86 7.53 -1.48 12.82
CA ARG A 86 6.92 -1.48 11.47
C ARG A 86 7.32 -2.71 10.66
N VAL A 87 8.56 -3.17 10.76
CA VAL A 87 9.02 -4.42 10.13
C VAL A 87 8.20 -5.59 10.64
N HIS A 88 8.03 -5.71 11.96
CA HIS A 88 7.27 -6.82 12.55
C HIS A 88 5.77 -6.75 12.24
N THR A 89 5.18 -5.55 12.10
CA THR A 89 3.72 -5.42 11.85
C THR A 89 3.34 -5.37 10.38
N LEU A 90 4.27 -5.03 9.47
CA LEU A 90 4.00 -4.87 8.04
C LEU A 90 4.79 -5.86 7.20
N LEU A 91 6.12 -5.88 7.33
CA LEU A 91 6.98 -6.69 6.47
C LEU A 91 6.84 -8.18 6.75
N VAL A 92 6.89 -8.58 8.02
CA VAL A 92 6.79 -9.99 8.41
C VAL A 92 5.46 -10.61 7.95
N PRO A 93 4.28 -10.02 8.25
CA PRO A 93 3.01 -10.56 7.75
C PRO A 93 2.93 -10.57 6.22
N TYR A 94 3.43 -9.52 5.55
CA TYR A 94 3.43 -9.45 4.10
C TYR A 94 4.25 -10.58 3.47
N VAL A 95 5.50 -10.78 3.93
CA VAL A 95 6.38 -11.82 3.39
C VAL A 95 5.79 -13.21 3.65
N LEU A 96 5.29 -13.48 4.86
CA LEU A 96 4.63 -14.75 5.18
C LEU A 96 3.44 -15.02 4.26
N TRP A 97 2.61 -14.00 4.01
CA TRP A 97 1.44 -14.10 3.13
C TRP A 97 1.82 -14.36 1.67
N ASN A 98 2.87 -13.70 1.17
CA ASN A 98 3.36 -13.93 -0.20
C ASN A 98 3.97 -15.34 -0.35
N ILE A 99 4.76 -15.80 0.62
CA ILE A 99 5.31 -17.15 0.62
C ILE A 99 4.17 -18.18 0.66
N TRP A 100 3.15 -17.97 1.50
CA TRP A 100 1.99 -18.85 1.58
C TRP A 100 1.27 -18.97 0.22
N PHE A 101 1.02 -17.85 -0.46
CA PHE A 101 0.41 -17.87 -1.78
C PHE A 101 1.29 -18.52 -2.84
N ALA A 102 2.61 -18.25 -2.83
CA ALA A 102 3.55 -18.90 -3.73
C ALA A 102 3.55 -20.42 -3.54
N LEU A 103 3.52 -20.91 -2.30
CA LEU A 103 3.43 -22.33 -1.99
C LEU A 103 2.11 -22.95 -2.50
N ILE A 104 0.97 -22.28 -2.30
CA ILE A 104 -0.32 -22.73 -2.85
C ILE A 104 -0.23 -22.86 -4.38
N TYR A 105 0.33 -21.85 -5.06
CA TYR A 105 0.51 -21.88 -6.51
C TYR A 105 1.37 -23.07 -6.98
N LEU A 106 2.49 -23.35 -6.29
CA LEU A 106 3.34 -24.51 -6.59
C LEU A 106 2.62 -25.83 -6.36
N LEU A 107 1.88 -25.96 -5.26
CA LEU A 107 1.12 -27.18 -4.96
C LEU A 107 0.05 -27.43 -6.03
N LEU A 108 -0.70 -26.40 -6.42
CA LEU A 108 -1.74 -26.53 -7.43
C LEU A 108 -1.17 -26.85 -8.82
N HIS A 109 0.02 -26.34 -9.17
CA HIS A 109 0.69 -26.67 -10.44
C HIS A 109 1.03 -28.17 -10.56
N ASN A 110 1.37 -28.82 -9.44
CA ASN A 110 1.71 -30.25 -9.42
C ASN A 110 0.47 -31.18 -9.44
N ILE A 111 -0.75 -30.63 -9.34
CA ILE A 111 -1.98 -31.43 -9.42
C ILE A 111 -2.37 -31.61 -10.89
N PRO A 112 -2.52 -32.86 -11.38
CA PRO A 112 -2.96 -33.14 -12.75
C PRO A 112 -4.31 -32.46 -13.05
N ASN A 113 -4.48 -31.93 -14.26
CA ASN A 113 -5.66 -31.18 -14.75
C ASN A 113 -5.93 -29.82 -14.09
N VAL A 114 -5.30 -29.47 -12.95
CA VAL A 114 -5.46 -28.16 -12.30
C VAL A 114 -4.51 -27.13 -12.89
N SER A 115 -3.32 -27.55 -13.34
CA SER A 115 -2.32 -26.68 -13.97
C SER A 115 -2.88 -25.87 -15.16
N ASN A 116 -3.85 -26.41 -15.90
CA ASN A 116 -4.48 -25.77 -17.06
C ASN A 116 -5.38 -24.57 -16.69
N PHE A 117 -5.84 -24.49 -15.44
CA PHE A 117 -6.68 -23.38 -14.96
C PHE A 117 -5.88 -22.28 -14.27
N ILE A 118 -4.57 -22.47 -14.13
CA ILE A 118 -3.67 -21.56 -13.44
C ILE A 118 -2.68 -21.02 -14.44
N ASN A 119 -2.43 -19.71 -14.38
CA ASN A 119 -1.44 -19.03 -15.21
C ASN A 119 -0.01 -19.44 -14.78
N SER A 120 0.35 -20.68 -15.11
CA SER A 120 1.51 -21.39 -14.58
C SER A 120 2.76 -21.29 -15.45
N ASP A 121 2.71 -20.50 -16.52
CA ASP A 121 3.85 -20.21 -17.41
C ASP A 121 5.06 -19.67 -16.63
N ILE A 122 4.82 -18.90 -15.57
CA ILE A 122 5.86 -18.36 -14.68
C ILE A 122 6.52 -19.46 -13.83
N ILE A 123 5.81 -20.54 -13.51
CA ILE A 123 6.33 -21.66 -12.71
C ILE A 123 7.17 -22.59 -13.59
N GLY A 124 6.73 -22.86 -14.82
CA GLY A 124 7.47 -23.70 -15.77
C GLY A 124 8.81 -23.11 -16.24
N THR A 125 9.08 -21.83 -15.99
CA THR A 125 10.37 -21.18 -16.28
C THR A 125 11.33 -21.17 -15.09
N MET A 126 10.85 -21.49 -13.88
CA MET A 126 11.67 -21.50 -12.64
C MET A 126 12.12 -22.91 -12.21
N ILE A 127 11.60 -23.96 -12.84
CA ILE A 127 11.93 -25.38 -12.62
C ILE A 127 12.59 -25.91 -13.89
#